data_AF-A0A6J8EDT3-F1
#
_entry.id   AF-A0A6J8EDT3-F1
#
_cell.length_a   1.000
_cell.length_b   1.000
_cell.length_c   1.000
_cell.angle_alpha   90.00
_cell.angle_beta   90.00
_cell.angle_gamma   90.00
#
_symmetry.space_group_name_H-M   'P 1'
#
loop_
_entity.id
_entity.type
_entity.pdbx_description
1 polymer ?
#
loop_
_entity_poly.entity_id
_entity_poly.type
_entity_poly.pdbx_seq_one_letter_code
_entity_poly.pdbx_strand_id
1 'polypeptide(L)'
;MKRNPTNFFEKLEAYCNPRKNEVLESHRFWMVPYQEPFDNFLTELRTRANSCNFQEKDRMMRDKIIFSVTGKLQELLLREDKINLDKAITICRAYEQSNKHIKELRESTNSTHTVNKVTYHDKFKKKTYQPESKRPQTRQPQSQSKTSYNTQINNKECNFCGYNMKRKR
;
A
#
# COMPACT_ATOMS: atom_id res chain seq x y z
N MET A 1 -31.07 -41.52 -48.21
CA MET A 1 -30.83 -40.22 -47.54
C MET A 1 -30.28 -40.48 -46.14
N LYS A 2 -28.96 -40.36 -45.91
CA LYS A 2 -28.37 -40.64 -44.58
C LYS A 2 -28.58 -39.43 -43.66
N ARG A 3 -29.07 -39.65 -42.43
CA ARG A 3 -29.21 -38.60 -41.40
C ARG A 3 -27.87 -38.45 -40.69
N ASN A 4 -27.16 -37.35 -40.91
CA ASN A 4 -25.91 -37.07 -40.18
C ASN A 4 -26.26 -36.65 -38.73
N PRO A 5 -25.78 -37.37 -37.69
CA PRO A 5 -26.16 -37.08 -36.31
C PRO A 5 -25.61 -35.74 -35.81
N THR A 6 -24.47 -35.27 -36.34
CA THR A 6 -23.88 -33.96 -36.03
C THR A 6 -24.89 -32.83 -36.21
N ASN A 7 -25.62 -32.84 -37.34
CA ASN A 7 -26.60 -31.80 -37.66
C ASN A 7 -27.85 -31.80 -36.78
N PHE A 8 -28.09 -32.88 -36.03
CA PHE A 8 -29.12 -32.92 -35.00
C PHE A 8 -28.62 -32.28 -33.70
N PHE A 9 -27.39 -32.58 -33.27
CA PHE A 9 -26.78 -31.94 -32.11
C PHE A 9 -26.55 -30.44 -32.32
N GLU A 10 -26.05 -30.01 -33.49
CA GLU A 10 -25.94 -28.59 -33.89
C GLU A 10 -27.29 -27.85 -33.74
N LYS A 11 -28.38 -28.47 -34.19
CA LYS A 11 -29.73 -27.87 -34.13
C LYS A 11 -30.32 -27.90 -32.72
N LEU A 12 -30.07 -28.94 -31.93
CA LEU A 12 -30.44 -28.97 -30.52
C LEU A 12 -29.66 -27.90 -29.73
N GLU A 13 -28.37 -27.72 -29.98
CA GLU A 13 -27.58 -26.68 -29.31
C GLU A 13 -28.10 -25.29 -29.70
N ALA A 14 -28.35 -25.03 -30.98
CA ALA A 14 -28.91 -23.75 -31.44
C ALA A 14 -30.36 -23.46 -30.95
N TYR A 15 -31.12 -24.48 -30.55
CA TYR A 15 -32.50 -24.36 -30.07
C TYR A 15 -32.60 -24.34 -28.53
N CYS A 16 -31.88 -25.23 -27.85
CA CYS A 16 -31.91 -25.41 -26.40
C CYS A 16 -30.97 -24.45 -25.66
N ASN A 17 -29.98 -23.86 -26.32
CA ASN A 17 -29.21 -22.74 -25.79
C ASN A 17 -30.02 -21.46 -26.05
N PRO A 18 -30.72 -20.87 -25.06
CA PRO A 18 -31.64 -19.75 -25.31
C PRO A 18 -30.84 -18.54 -25.79
N ARG A 19 -30.86 -18.31 -27.12
CA ARG A 19 -30.02 -17.37 -27.91
C ARG A 19 -29.23 -16.44 -27.01
N LYS A 20 -27.98 -16.83 -26.68
CA LYS A 20 -27.16 -16.19 -25.62
C LYS A 20 -27.37 -14.68 -25.64
N ASN A 21 -28.02 -14.13 -24.63
CA ASN A 21 -28.40 -12.73 -24.63
C ASN A 21 -27.11 -11.90 -24.49
N GLU A 22 -26.58 -11.43 -25.63
CA GLU A 22 -25.28 -10.77 -25.70
C GLU A 22 -25.25 -9.49 -24.86
N VAL A 23 -26.40 -8.81 -24.72
CA VAL A 23 -26.55 -7.65 -23.82
C VAL A 23 -26.43 -8.07 -22.36
N LEU A 24 -27.03 -9.22 -21.97
CA LEU A 24 -26.94 -9.75 -20.61
C LEU A 24 -25.52 -10.25 -20.27
N GLU A 25 -24.85 -10.95 -21.18
CA GLU A 25 -23.45 -11.39 -20.97
C GLU A 25 -22.49 -10.19 -20.94
N SER A 26 -22.66 -9.22 -21.84
CA SER A 26 -21.89 -7.97 -21.80
C SER A 26 -22.12 -7.20 -20.51
N HIS A 27 -23.37 -7.08 -20.06
CA HIS A 27 -23.72 -6.48 -18.76
C HIS A 27 -23.05 -7.23 -17.59
N ARG A 28 -23.09 -8.57 -17.59
CA ARG A 28 -22.40 -9.42 -16.60
C ARG A 28 -20.88 -9.18 -16.59
N PHE A 29 -20.26 -8.96 -17.74
CA PHE A 29 -18.84 -8.61 -17.86
C PHE A 29 -18.54 -7.20 -17.32
N TRP A 30 -19.32 -6.18 -17.71
CA TRP A 30 -19.11 -4.81 -17.25
C TRP A 30 -19.35 -4.65 -15.73
N MET A 31 -20.28 -5.43 -15.17
CA MET A 31 -20.61 -5.46 -13.75
C MET A 31 -19.67 -6.27 -12.85
N VAL A 32 -18.62 -6.93 -13.38
CA VAL A 32 -17.63 -7.62 -12.52
C VAL A 32 -16.93 -6.60 -11.61
N PRO A 33 -17.04 -6.70 -10.28
CA PRO A 33 -16.37 -5.79 -9.35
C PRO A 33 -14.87 -6.11 -9.29
N TYR A 34 -14.05 -5.12 -8.94
CA TYR A 34 -12.66 -5.39 -8.56
C TYR A 34 -12.62 -6.17 -7.24
N GLN A 35 -11.70 -7.13 -7.12
CA GLN A 35 -11.47 -7.92 -5.91
C GLN A 35 -9.98 -8.28 -5.79
N GLU A 36 -9.49 -8.33 -4.55
CA GLU A 36 -8.14 -8.78 -4.20
C GLU A 36 -8.17 -10.27 -3.80
N PRO A 37 -7.15 -11.09 -4.14
CA PRO A 37 -6.00 -10.77 -4.98
C PRO A 37 -6.39 -10.57 -6.46
N PHE A 38 -5.57 -9.82 -7.21
CA PHE A 38 -5.84 -9.45 -8.61
C PHE A 38 -6.15 -10.66 -9.52
N ASP A 39 -5.51 -11.81 -9.26
CA ASP A 39 -5.71 -13.02 -10.06
C ASP A 39 -7.12 -13.64 -9.90
N ASN A 40 -7.84 -13.38 -8.80
CA ASN A 40 -9.25 -13.77 -8.67
C ASN A 40 -10.12 -12.92 -9.61
N PHE A 41 -9.95 -11.60 -9.58
CA PHE A 41 -10.61 -10.66 -10.50
C PHE A 41 -10.32 -11.00 -11.95
N LEU A 42 -9.05 -11.24 -12.30
CA LEU A 42 -8.65 -11.63 -13.66
C LEU A 42 -9.30 -12.96 -14.11
N THR A 43 -9.43 -13.94 -13.22
CA THR A 43 -10.00 -15.25 -13.53
C THR A 43 -11.52 -15.18 -13.76
N GLU A 44 -12.26 -14.43 -12.93
CA GLU A 44 -13.67 -14.16 -13.24
C GLU A 44 -13.80 -13.35 -14.54
N LEU A 45 -13.00 -12.29 -14.72
CA LEU A 45 -13.07 -11.44 -15.91
C LEU A 45 -12.83 -12.23 -17.21
N ARG A 46 -11.84 -13.13 -17.22
CA ARG A 46 -11.60 -14.08 -18.33
C ARG A 46 -12.81 -14.99 -18.57
N THR A 47 -13.43 -15.47 -17.50
CA THR A 47 -14.59 -16.36 -17.57
C THR A 47 -15.82 -15.65 -18.15
N ARG A 48 -16.11 -14.41 -17.73
CA ARG A 48 -17.19 -13.60 -18.33
C ARG A 48 -16.88 -13.24 -19.80
N ALA A 49 -15.62 -12.88 -20.10
CA ALA A 49 -15.18 -12.57 -21.45
C ALA A 49 -15.26 -13.76 -22.42
N ASN A 50 -15.24 -15.01 -21.93
CA ASN A 50 -15.48 -16.22 -22.75
C ASN A 50 -16.95 -16.37 -23.16
N SER A 51 -17.91 -15.82 -22.39
CA SER A 51 -19.33 -15.84 -22.73
C SER A 51 -19.75 -14.72 -23.68
N CYS A 52 -18.95 -13.65 -23.79
CA CYS A 52 -19.26 -12.47 -24.58
C CYS A 52 -18.76 -12.61 -26.03
N ASN A 53 -19.56 -12.17 -27.01
CA ASN A 53 -19.21 -12.18 -28.44
C ASN A 53 -18.31 -10.99 -28.84
N PHE A 54 -17.28 -10.71 -28.04
CA PHE A 54 -16.40 -9.56 -28.24
C PHE A 54 -15.34 -9.84 -29.32
N GLN A 55 -15.36 -9.05 -30.39
CA GLN A 55 -14.35 -9.11 -31.45
C GLN A 55 -12.96 -8.72 -30.93
N GLU A 56 -12.86 -7.59 -30.20
CA GLU A 56 -11.63 -7.13 -29.55
C GLU A 56 -11.54 -7.55 -28.08
N LYS A 57 -11.74 -8.85 -27.78
CA LYS A 57 -11.84 -9.38 -26.41
C LYS A 57 -10.73 -8.90 -25.46
N ASP A 58 -9.47 -8.95 -25.90
CA ASP A 58 -8.33 -8.58 -25.05
C ASP A 58 -8.28 -7.07 -24.76
N ARG A 59 -8.75 -6.25 -25.71
CA ARG A 59 -8.93 -4.81 -25.53
C ARG A 59 -10.04 -4.52 -24.53
N MET A 60 -11.20 -5.19 -24.65
CA MET A 60 -12.30 -5.05 -23.69
C MET A 60 -11.87 -5.44 -22.28
N MET A 61 -11.11 -6.53 -22.14
CA MET A 61 -10.50 -6.95 -20.87
C MET A 61 -9.50 -5.92 -20.32
N ARG A 62 -8.58 -5.41 -21.15
CA ARG A 62 -7.62 -4.36 -20.76
C ARG A 62 -8.33 -3.11 -20.26
N ASP A 63 -9.29 -2.60 -21.04
CA ASP A 63 -10.02 -1.37 -20.74
C ASP A 63 -10.82 -1.54 -19.43
N LYS A 64 -11.47 -2.70 -19.25
CA LYS A 64 -12.16 -3.06 -17.98
C LYS A 64 -11.21 -3.20 -16.79
N ILE A 65 -9.98 -3.70 -16.94
CA ILE A 65 -8.98 -3.71 -15.86
C ILE A 65 -8.63 -2.28 -15.45
N ILE A 66 -8.33 -1.40 -16.40
CA ILE A 66 -7.94 -0.01 -16.16
C ILE A 66 -9.06 0.80 -15.48
N PHE A 67 -10.33 0.52 -15.82
CA PHE A 67 -11.49 1.17 -15.21
C PHE A 67 -11.93 0.55 -13.87
N SER A 68 -11.55 -0.70 -13.57
CA SER A 68 -11.87 -1.36 -12.28
C SER A 68 -10.89 -1.00 -11.15
N VAL A 69 -9.66 -0.61 -11.46
CA VAL A 69 -8.65 -0.21 -10.45
C VAL A 69 -8.65 1.30 -10.20
N THR A 70 -8.12 1.74 -9.06
CA THR A 70 -8.07 3.17 -8.68
C THR A 70 -6.71 3.59 -8.11
N GLY A 71 -6.48 4.91 -8.04
CA GLY A 71 -5.28 5.50 -7.43
C GLY A 71 -3.98 5.09 -8.14
N LYS A 72 -2.92 4.83 -7.38
CA LYS A 72 -1.56 4.60 -7.90
C LYS A 72 -1.45 3.48 -8.94
N LEU A 73 -2.25 2.43 -8.86
CA LEU A 73 -2.25 1.38 -9.87
C LEU A 73 -2.86 1.88 -11.19
N GLN A 74 -3.94 2.67 -11.12
CA GLN A 74 -4.53 3.32 -12.28
C GLN A 74 -3.56 4.35 -12.90
N GLU A 75 -2.87 5.15 -12.09
CA GLU A 75 -1.81 6.07 -12.54
C GLU A 75 -0.65 5.35 -13.25
N LEU A 76 -0.28 4.15 -12.79
CA LEU A 76 0.77 3.33 -13.41
C LEU A 76 0.32 2.78 -14.77
N LEU A 77 -0.90 2.25 -14.86
CA LEU A 77 -1.45 1.71 -16.11
C LEU A 77 -1.69 2.81 -17.17
N LEU A 78 -2.15 3.99 -16.75
CA LEU A 78 -2.40 5.14 -17.64
C LEU A 78 -1.12 5.87 -18.09
N ARG A 79 0.05 5.54 -17.51
CA ARG A 79 1.36 6.10 -17.92
C ARG A 79 1.96 5.37 -19.13
N GLU A 80 1.47 4.18 -19.46
CA GLU A 80 1.94 3.36 -20.58
C GLU A 80 1.27 3.75 -21.91
N ASP A 81 2.01 4.46 -22.77
CA ASP A 81 1.60 4.84 -24.15
C ASP A 81 0.97 3.68 -24.94
N LYS A 82 1.59 2.50 -24.86
CA LYS A 82 1.16 1.28 -25.56
C LYS A 82 0.96 0.13 -24.58
N ILE A 83 -0.12 0.22 -23.80
CA ILE A 83 -0.60 -0.83 -22.91
C ILE A 83 -1.47 -1.85 -23.68
N ASN A 84 -1.12 -3.13 -23.56
CA ASN A 84 -1.92 -4.28 -23.98
C ASN A 84 -2.36 -5.10 -22.75
N LEU A 85 -3.12 -6.19 -22.96
CA LEU A 85 -3.64 -7.00 -21.85
C LEU A 85 -2.53 -7.60 -20.98
N ASP A 86 -1.49 -8.18 -21.58
CA ASP A 86 -0.40 -8.83 -20.84
C ASP A 86 0.45 -7.84 -20.03
N LYS A 87 0.73 -6.64 -20.57
CA LYS A 87 1.34 -5.55 -19.81
C LYS A 87 0.47 -5.15 -18.62
N ALA A 88 -0.84 -4.96 -18.81
CA ALA A 88 -1.74 -4.60 -17.74
C ALA A 88 -1.75 -5.65 -16.61
N ILE A 89 -1.84 -6.94 -16.97
CA ILE A 89 -1.75 -8.06 -16.04
C ILE A 89 -0.41 -8.07 -15.29
N THR A 90 0.70 -7.83 -16.00
CA THR A 90 2.04 -7.79 -15.42
C THR A 90 2.19 -6.64 -14.43
N ILE A 91 1.72 -5.43 -14.77
CA ILE A 91 1.77 -4.25 -13.91
C ILE A 91 0.92 -4.45 -12.64
N CYS A 92 -0.30 -4.98 -12.76
CA CYS A 92 -1.15 -5.27 -11.60
C CYS A 92 -0.49 -6.28 -10.65
N ARG A 93 0.01 -7.41 -11.18
CA ARG A 93 0.70 -8.44 -10.38
C ARG A 93 1.98 -7.92 -9.73
N ALA A 94 2.77 -7.12 -10.44
CA ALA A 94 3.99 -6.51 -9.91
C ALA A 94 3.69 -5.48 -8.82
N TYR A 95 2.61 -4.71 -8.96
CA TYR A 95 2.12 -3.76 -7.95
C TYR A 95 1.63 -4.48 -6.69
N GLU A 96 0.84 -5.54 -6.82
CA GLU A 96 0.36 -6.35 -5.69
C GLU A 96 1.53 -6.96 -4.89
N GLN A 97 2.50 -7.57 -5.60
CA GLN A 97 3.73 -8.09 -5.00
C GLN A 97 4.60 -7.00 -4.35
N SER A 98 4.78 -5.86 -5.02
CA SER A 98 5.56 -4.74 -4.46
C SER A 98 4.96 -4.22 -3.15
N ASN A 99 3.63 -4.14 -3.06
CA ASN A 99 2.95 -3.74 -1.83
C ASN A 99 3.11 -4.77 -0.69
N LYS A 100 3.12 -6.07 -1.01
CA LYS A 100 3.43 -7.15 -0.04
C LYS A 100 4.86 -7.02 0.50
N HIS A 101 5.86 -6.96 -0.38
CA HIS A 101 7.26 -6.82 0.01
C HIS A 101 7.53 -5.50 0.79
N ILE A 102 6.89 -4.38 0.42
CA ILE A 102 6.99 -3.11 1.16
C ILE A 102 6.37 -3.21 2.56
N LYS A 103 5.30 -3.99 2.74
CA LYS A 103 4.70 -4.26 4.05
C LYS A 103 5.63 -5.12 4.91
N GLU A 104 6.13 -6.23 4.38
CA GLU A 104 7.06 -7.15 5.03
C GLU A 104 8.37 -6.44 5.47
N LEU A 105 8.92 -5.57 4.62
CA LEU A 105 10.09 -4.77 4.96
C LEU A 105 9.80 -3.79 6.11
N ARG A 106 8.63 -3.17 6.16
CA ARG A 106 8.23 -2.29 7.27
C ARG A 106 8.04 -3.07 8.56
N GLU A 107 7.38 -4.23 8.51
CA GLU A 107 7.10 -5.08 9.67
C GLU A 107 8.39 -5.68 10.27
N SER A 108 9.38 -6.02 9.43
CA SER A 108 10.71 -6.41 9.92
C SER A 108 11.47 -5.24 10.56
N THR A 109 11.44 -4.02 9.99
CA THR A 109 12.07 -2.84 10.63
C THR A 109 11.38 -2.35 11.91
N ASN A 110 10.06 -2.56 12.05
CA ASN A 110 9.30 -2.20 13.26
C ASN A 110 9.41 -3.25 14.37
N SER A 111 9.94 -4.44 14.09
CA SER A 111 10.24 -5.48 15.07
C SER A 111 11.50 -5.10 15.87
N THR A 112 11.40 -4.04 16.69
CA THR A 112 12.52 -3.51 17.47
C THR A 112 13.17 -4.60 18.31
N HIS A 113 14.41 -4.92 18.00
CA HIS A 113 15.17 -5.97 18.66
C HIS A 113 15.16 -5.81 20.18
N THR A 114 14.66 -6.81 20.90
CA THR A 114 15.07 -7.11 22.28
C THR A 114 16.50 -7.64 22.27
N VAL A 115 17.47 -6.77 21.92
CA VAL A 115 18.90 -7.07 22.04
C VAL A 115 19.15 -7.39 23.52
N ASN A 116 19.41 -8.66 23.82
CA ASN A 116 19.71 -9.08 25.19
C ASN A 116 20.88 -8.26 25.73
N LYS A 117 20.60 -7.39 26.69
CA LYS A 117 21.58 -6.47 27.27
C LYS A 117 22.57 -7.28 28.10
N VAL A 118 23.65 -7.73 27.47
CA VAL A 118 24.72 -8.51 28.11
C VAL A 118 25.43 -7.61 29.13
N THR A 119 24.99 -7.67 30.39
CA THR A 119 25.59 -6.90 31.48
C THR A 119 26.93 -7.49 31.87
N TYR A 120 28.01 -6.98 31.27
CA TYR A 120 29.37 -7.22 31.75
C TYR A 120 29.49 -6.72 33.20
N HIS A 121 29.50 -7.65 34.14
CA HIS A 121 29.83 -7.38 35.55
C HIS A 121 31.34 -7.19 35.70
N ASP A 122 31.82 -6.01 35.30
CA ASP A 122 33.22 -5.67 35.37
C ASP A 122 33.68 -5.45 36.83
N LYS A 123 34.43 -6.40 37.39
CA LYS A 123 34.71 -6.50 38.84
C LYS A 123 35.89 -5.65 39.33
N PHE A 124 36.15 -4.49 38.71
CA PHE A 124 37.19 -3.57 39.19
C PHE A 124 36.77 -2.77 40.43
N LYS A 125 37.14 -3.29 41.60
CA LYS A 125 37.05 -2.58 42.89
C LYS A 125 37.96 -1.34 42.90
N LYS A 126 37.42 -0.17 42.55
CA LYS A 126 38.07 1.12 42.86
C LYS A 126 37.98 1.37 44.37
N LYS A 127 39.12 1.37 45.07
CA LYS A 127 39.21 1.87 46.44
C LYS A 127 38.85 3.35 46.46
N THR A 128 37.99 3.76 47.37
CA THR A 128 37.77 5.18 47.70
C THR A 128 38.94 5.70 48.52
N TYR A 129 39.33 6.94 48.26
CA TYR A 129 40.19 7.74 49.13
C TYR A 129 39.51 9.09 49.32
N GLN A 130 39.36 9.53 50.58
CA GLN A 130 38.87 10.86 50.92
C GLN A 130 39.96 11.61 51.68
N PRO A 131 40.15 12.90 51.36
CA PRO A 131 40.61 13.91 52.30
C PRO A 131 39.46 14.87 52.65
N GLU A 132 39.25 15.13 53.93
CA GLU A 132 38.36 16.20 54.40
C GLU A 132 39.03 17.57 54.27
N SER A 133 38.26 18.66 54.09
CA SER A 133 38.07 19.66 55.16
C SER A 133 37.37 20.97 54.75
N LYS A 134 36.56 21.48 55.69
CA LYS A 134 36.32 22.88 56.07
C LYS A 134 35.84 23.92 55.01
N ARG A 135 34.59 24.35 55.24
CA ARG A 135 33.96 25.61 54.76
C ARG A 135 34.50 26.84 55.50
N PRO A 136 34.37 28.06 54.95
CA PRO A 136 33.42 29.03 55.55
C PRO A 136 32.53 29.78 54.50
N GLN A 137 31.82 30.83 54.92
CA GLN A 137 30.72 31.48 54.19
C GLN A 137 30.93 32.99 53.95
N THR A 138 30.36 33.53 52.87
CA THR A 138 29.90 34.94 52.70
C THR A 138 28.77 34.93 51.64
N ARG A 139 27.50 35.14 52.00
CA ARG A 139 26.74 36.41 52.17
C ARG A 139 26.40 37.16 50.85
N GLN A 140 25.12 37.43 50.65
CA GLN A 140 24.51 38.18 49.53
C GLN A 140 24.61 39.71 49.71
N PRO A 141 24.23 40.50 48.68
CA PRO A 141 23.02 41.35 48.84
C PRO A 141 21.96 41.16 47.73
N GLN A 142 20.81 41.84 47.87
CA GLN A 142 19.62 41.76 47.01
C GLN A 142 19.24 43.10 46.34
N SER A 143 18.64 43.03 45.15
CA SER A 143 17.71 44.02 44.56
C SER A 143 16.94 43.28 43.43
N GLN A 144 15.60 43.32 43.27
CA GLN A 144 14.66 44.44 43.05
C GLN A 144 15.02 45.32 41.83
N SER A 145 14.18 45.65 40.85
CA SER A 145 12.84 45.20 40.37
C SER A 145 12.61 45.85 38.96
N LYS A 146 11.58 45.66 38.11
CA LYS A 146 10.19 45.12 38.12
C LYS A 146 9.83 44.65 36.68
N THR A 147 8.70 43.93 36.49
CA THR A 147 7.91 43.79 35.21
C THR A 147 8.61 43.15 33.98
N SER A 148 7.95 42.50 33.00
CA SER A 148 6.52 42.48 32.62
C SER A 148 6.12 41.23 31.78
N TYR A 149 4.81 41.01 31.63
CA TYR A 149 4.09 40.11 30.69
C TYR A 149 4.70 38.73 30.33
N ASN A 150 4.06 37.68 30.87
CA ASN A 150 4.27 36.28 30.46
C ASN A 150 3.67 36.02 29.06
N THR A 151 4.40 35.35 28.17
CA THR A 151 3.87 34.84 26.89
C THR A 151 4.63 33.58 26.49
N GLN A 152 3.94 32.44 26.50
CA GLN A 152 4.52 31.11 26.24
C GLN A 152 4.80 30.90 24.74
N ILE A 153 6.03 31.18 24.29
CA ILE A 153 6.47 30.84 22.94
C ILE A 153 6.79 29.34 22.89
N ASN A 154 5.78 28.55 22.51
CA ASN A 154 5.92 27.11 22.29
C ASN A 154 6.77 26.83 21.03
N ASN A 155 8.09 26.78 21.20
CA ASN A 155 9.02 26.27 20.19
C ASN A 155 8.72 24.78 19.93
N LYS A 156 8.17 24.46 18.76
CA LYS A 156 8.04 23.08 18.29
C LYS A 156 9.28 22.71 17.48
N GLU A 157 10.13 21.87 18.06
CA GLU A 157 11.29 21.32 17.37
C GLU A 157 10.87 20.30 16.32
N CYS A 158 11.67 20.13 15.26
CA CYS A 158 11.38 19.17 14.21
C CYS A 158 11.96 17.79 14.53
N ASN A 159 11.09 16.83 14.88
CA ASN A 159 11.45 15.43 15.20
C ASN A 159 12.14 14.65 14.06
N PHE A 160 12.41 15.26 12.90
CA PHE A 160 13.12 14.66 11.77
C PHE A 160 14.50 15.29 11.48
N CYS A 161 14.81 16.48 12.02
CA CYS A 161 16.09 17.16 11.74
C CYS A 161 16.63 18.07 12.86
N GLY A 162 15.93 18.22 14.00
CA GLY A 162 16.40 19.00 15.16
C GLY A 162 16.44 20.52 14.99
N TYR A 163 16.21 21.07 13.80
CA TYR A 163 16.24 22.53 13.59
C TYR A 163 14.95 23.23 14.03
N ASN A 164 15.10 24.31 14.81
CA ASN A 164 14.02 25.19 15.25
C ASN A 164 13.61 26.19 14.13
N MET A 165 12.49 25.93 13.46
CA MET A 165 11.95 26.88 12.47
C MET A 165 11.19 28.04 13.14
N LYS A 166 11.76 29.24 13.07
CA LYS A 166 11.05 30.48 13.37
C LYS A 166 9.97 30.73 12.29
N ARG A 167 8.69 30.65 12.68
CA ARG A 167 7.59 31.13 11.81
C ARG A 167 7.77 32.62 11.54
N LYS A 168 7.94 33.00 10.27
CA LYS A 168 7.72 34.39 9.85
C LYS A 168 6.23 34.73 9.97
N ARG A 169 5.94 36.01 10.24
CA ARG A 169 4.64 36.63 9.94
C ARG A 169 4.55 36.88 8.44
#